data_AF-A0A0F9A7K4-F1
#
_entry.id   AF-A0A0F9A7K4-F1
#
_cell.length_a   1.000
_cell.length_b   1.000
_cell.length_c   1.000
_cell.angle_alpha   90.00
_cell.angle_beta   90.00
_cell.angle_gamma   90.00
#
_symmetry.space_group_name_H-M   'P 1'
#
loop_
_entity.id
_entity.type
_entity.pdbx_description
1 polymer ?
#
loop_
_entity_poly.entity_id
_entity_poly.type
_entity_poly.pdbx_seq_one_letter_code
_entity_poly.pdbx_strand_id
1 'polypeptide(L)'
;APERNGTVGGIVLQKFRELRYPELYRDDKGKEGWYTSASAKPPKIDRYNMLKQYEEAIRLRATVVRSFEAIGEMSTFIRSDGGKYKALSGRMDDRVLARAITWQIRSTKPRGTFGFGSYKRLASSYS
;
A
#
# COMPACT_ATOMS: atom_id res chain seq x y z
N ALA A 1 4.67 1.65 5.19
CA ALA A 1 3.79 1.33 6.33
C ALA A 1 3.90 -0.16 6.60
N PRO A 2 4.16 -0.59 7.84
CA PRO A 2 4.12 -2.01 8.19
C PRO A 2 2.71 -2.58 7.99
N GLU A 3 2.60 -3.81 7.47
CA GLU A 3 1.33 -4.52 7.47
C GLU A 3 0.96 -4.95 8.90
N ARG A 4 -0.28 -4.69 9.30
CA ARG A 4 -0.87 -5.08 10.57
C ARG A 4 -1.53 -6.45 10.43
N ASN A 5 -0.72 -7.50 10.31
CA ASN A 5 -1.15 -8.88 10.04
C ASN A 5 -1.19 -9.81 11.29
N GLY A 6 -1.53 -9.26 12.46
CA GLY A 6 -1.54 -10.01 13.73
C GLY A 6 -0.27 -9.77 14.54
N THR A 7 0.32 -10.84 15.10
CA THR A 7 1.43 -10.75 16.07
C THR A 7 2.69 -10.09 15.52
N VAL A 8 3.16 -10.53 14.34
CA VAL A 8 4.44 -10.04 13.76
C VAL A 8 4.36 -8.55 13.41
N GLY A 9 3.32 -8.14 12.68
CA GLY A 9 3.07 -6.73 12.39
C GLY A 9 2.89 -5.88 13.66
N GLY A 10 2.24 -6.44 14.68
CA GLY A 10 2.08 -5.79 15.99
C GLY A 10 3.41 -5.49 16.69
N ILE A 11 4.35 -6.45 16.70
CA ILE A 11 5.68 -6.28 17.29
C ILE A 11 6.46 -5.18 16.55
N VAL A 12 6.42 -5.16 15.22
CA VAL A 12 7.09 -4.13 14.41
C VAL A 12 6.54 -2.74 14.75
N LEU A 13 5.21 -2.59 14.84
CA LEU A 13 4.58 -1.34 15.22
C LEU A 13 4.94 -0.92 16.65
N GLN A 14 4.99 -1.88 17.59
CA GLN A 14 5.44 -1.61 18.95
C GLN A 14 6.88 -1.08 18.97
N LYS A 15 7.80 -1.68 18.21
CA LYS A 15 9.18 -1.19 18.10
C LYS A 15 9.27 0.21 17.52
N PHE A 16 8.45 0.54 16.51
CA PHE A 16 8.38 1.92 16.03
C PHE A 16 7.92 2.91 17.11
N ARG A 17 6.98 2.52 17.99
CA ARG A 17 6.55 3.36 19.12
C ARG A 17 7.66 3.54 20.16
N GLU A 18 8.35 2.46 20.52
CA GLU A 18 9.48 2.48 21.46
C GLU A 18 10.60 3.40 20.96
N LEU A 19 10.88 3.35 19.65
CA LEU A 19 11.85 4.21 18.98
C LEU A 19 11.34 5.64 18.73
N ARG A 20 10.11 5.97 19.14
CA ARG A 20 9.46 7.27 18.91
C ARG A 20 9.50 7.71 17.43
N TYR A 21 9.30 6.77 16.52
CA TYR A 21 9.33 7.06 15.09
C TYR A 21 8.19 8.03 14.71
N PRO A 22 8.49 9.24 14.19
CA PRO A 22 7.50 10.31 14.08
C PRO A 22 6.48 10.08 12.95
N GLU A 23 6.90 9.43 11.87
CA GLU A 23 6.14 9.39 10.61
C GLU A 23 5.49 8.02 10.35
N LEU A 24 4.88 7.44 11.39
CA LEU A 24 4.20 6.16 11.25
C LEU A 24 2.87 6.33 10.52
N TYR A 25 2.71 5.62 9.40
CA TYR A 25 1.45 5.62 8.64
C TYR A 25 0.26 5.21 9.51
N ARG A 26 -0.84 5.95 9.36
CA ARG A 26 -2.14 5.66 9.99
C ARG A 26 -3.18 5.45 8.91
N ASP A 27 -4.04 4.47 9.11
CA ASP A 27 -5.21 4.21 8.26
C ASP A 27 -6.29 5.30 8.43
N ASP A 28 -7.38 5.18 7.69
CA ASP A 28 -8.53 6.07 7.71
C ASP A 28 -9.19 6.19 9.10
N LYS A 29 -8.94 5.23 10.00
CA LYS A 29 -9.45 5.21 11.37
C LYS A 29 -8.42 5.69 12.39
N GLY A 30 -7.31 6.26 11.92
CA GLY A 30 -6.21 6.73 12.76
C GLY A 30 -5.38 5.62 13.39
N LYS A 31 -5.61 4.35 13.01
CA LYS A 31 -4.85 3.22 13.56
C LYS A 31 -3.56 3.04 12.78
N GLU A 32 -2.49 2.75 13.50
CA GLU A 32 -1.15 2.61 12.93
C GLU A 32 -1.00 1.34 12.07
N GLY A 33 -0.23 1.46 10.99
CA GLY A 33 0.02 0.38 10.04
C GLY A 33 -1.08 0.21 9.00
N TRP A 34 -0.79 -0.60 7.99
CA TRP A 34 -1.74 -0.96 6.94
C TRP A 34 -2.56 -2.18 7.34
N TYR A 35 -3.87 -2.18 7.10
CA TYR A 35 -4.72 -3.33 7.35
C TYR A 35 -5.37 -3.85 6.07
N THR A 36 -4.90 -5.00 5.61
CA THR A 36 -5.51 -5.75 4.51
C THR A 36 -6.78 -6.42 5.03
N SER A 37 -7.96 -6.01 4.56
CA SER A 37 -9.22 -6.54 5.06
C SER A 37 -9.56 -7.89 4.41
N ALA A 38 -10.10 -8.83 5.18
CA ALA A 38 -10.68 -10.05 4.61
C ALA A 38 -12.03 -9.79 3.90
N SER A 39 -12.72 -8.72 4.29
CA SER A 39 -13.97 -8.25 3.67
C SER A 39 -13.84 -6.78 3.26
N ALA A 40 -13.93 -6.51 1.95
CA ALA A 40 -13.87 -5.15 1.44
C ALA A 40 -15.22 -4.45 1.68
N LYS A 41 -15.24 -3.48 2.60
CA LYS A 41 -16.22 -2.38 2.59
C LYS A 41 -15.41 -1.09 2.45
N PRO A 42 -15.77 -0.18 1.53
CA PRO A 42 -15.03 1.07 1.36
C PRO A 42 -14.79 1.78 2.71
N PRO A 43 -13.58 2.30 2.97
CA PRO A 43 -12.41 2.41 2.07
C PRO A 43 -11.48 1.19 2.07
N LYS A 44 -11.84 0.09 2.74
CA LYS A 44 -11.00 -1.10 2.85
C LYS A 44 -10.96 -1.88 1.55
N ILE A 45 -9.77 -2.32 1.18
CA ILE A 45 -9.52 -3.21 0.06
C ILE A 45 -9.08 -4.58 0.58
N ASP A 46 -9.58 -5.63 -0.04
CA ASP A 46 -9.10 -6.99 0.22
C ASP A 46 -7.82 -7.30 -0.55
N ARG A 47 -7.13 -8.38 -0.15
CA ARG A 47 -5.87 -8.80 -0.76
C ARG A 47 -6.00 -9.02 -2.26
N TYR A 48 -7.11 -9.60 -2.72
CA TYR A 48 -7.33 -9.91 -4.13
C TYR A 48 -7.45 -8.63 -4.97
N ASN A 49 -8.31 -7.70 -4.55
CA ASN A 49 -8.51 -6.41 -5.21
C ASN A 49 -7.25 -5.54 -5.14
N MET A 50 -6.53 -5.57 -4.02
CA MET A 50 -5.24 -4.87 -3.87
C MET A 50 -4.23 -5.34 -4.91
N LEU A 51 -4.07 -6.66 -5.05
CA LEU A 51 -3.14 -7.26 -6.02
C LEU A 51 -3.59 -7.02 -7.46
N LYS A 52 -4.89 -7.16 -7.75
CA LYS A 52 -5.45 -6.89 -9.09
C LYS A 52 -5.22 -5.44 -9.53
N GLN A 53 -5.42 -4.48 -8.64
CA GLN A 53 -5.16 -3.07 -8.93
C GLN A 53 -3.67 -2.79 -9.14
N TYR A 54 -2.80 -3.49 -8.40
CA TYR A 54 -1.36 -3.36 -8.57
C TYR A 54 -0.86 -3.99 -9.88
N GLU A 55 -1.39 -5.15 -10.25
CA GLU A 55 -1.17 -5.79 -11.55
C GLU A 55 -1.54 -4.84 -12.69
N GLU A 56 -2.72 -4.22 -12.61
CA GLU A 56 -3.17 -3.24 -13.59
C GLU A 56 -2.23 -2.03 -13.67
N ALA A 57 -1.75 -1.53 -12.52
CA ALA A 57 -0.80 -0.43 -12.47
C ALA A 57 0.54 -0.77 -13.14
N ILE A 58 1.00 -2.02 -13.04
CA ILE A 58 2.18 -2.51 -13.75
C ILE A 58 1.92 -2.59 -15.25
N ARG A 59 0.79 -3.18 -15.66
CA ARG A 59 0.38 -3.33 -17.06
C ARG A 59 0.28 -1.98 -17.77
N LEU A 60 -0.27 -0.97 -17.10
CA LEU A 60 -0.40 0.40 -17.59
C LEU A 60 0.85 1.25 -17.39
N ARG A 61 1.95 0.69 -16.87
CA ARG A 61 3.20 1.42 -16.53
C ARG A 61 2.99 2.63 -15.61
N ALA A 62 1.96 2.60 -14.77
CA ALA A 62 1.69 3.64 -13.77
C ALA A 62 2.66 3.58 -12.57
N THR A 63 3.45 2.51 -12.49
CA THR A 63 4.56 2.31 -11.56
C THR A 63 5.70 1.56 -12.24
N VAL A 64 6.94 1.80 -11.81
CA VAL A 64 8.15 1.17 -12.36
C VAL A 64 8.83 0.38 -11.26
N VAL A 65 9.11 -0.90 -11.52
CA VAL A 65 9.84 -1.79 -10.61
C VAL A 65 11.30 -1.87 -11.07
N ARG A 66 12.21 -1.38 -10.22
CA ARG A 66 13.66 -1.35 -10.50
C ARG A 66 14.48 -2.38 -9.72
N SER A 67 13.82 -3.23 -8.92
CA SER A 67 14.47 -4.25 -8.11
C SER A 67 14.43 -5.59 -8.86
N PHE A 68 15.59 -6.15 -9.15
CA PHE A 68 15.72 -7.45 -9.81
C PHE A 68 15.03 -8.55 -9.00
N GLU A 69 15.21 -8.57 -7.68
CA GLU A 69 14.58 -9.53 -6.78
C GLU A 69 13.05 -9.43 -6.81
N ALA A 70 12.50 -8.21 -6.84
CA ALA A 70 11.06 -8.00 -6.93
C ALA A 70 10.51 -8.48 -8.28
N ILE A 71 11.25 -8.26 -9.38
CA ILE A 71 10.88 -8.79 -10.70
C ILE A 71 10.91 -10.33 -10.66
N GLY A 72 11.91 -10.91 -10.00
CA GLY A 72 12.01 -12.36 -9.77
C GLY A 72 10.79 -12.91 -9.04
N GLU A 73 10.39 -12.31 -7.91
CA GLU A 73 9.19 -12.72 -7.18
C GLU A 73 7.93 -12.59 -8.07
N MET A 74 7.77 -11.46 -8.77
CA MET A 74 6.64 -11.24 -9.69
C MET A 74 6.55 -12.30 -10.79
N SER A 75 7.68 -12.77 -11.31
CA SER A 75 7.71 -13.83 -12.34
C SER A 75 7.22 -15.20 -11.84
N THR A 76 7.20 -15.39 -10.52
CA THR A 76 6.75 -16.62 -9.85
C THR A 76 5.44 -16.44 -9.08
N PHE A 77 4.83 -15.26 -9.18
CA PHE A 77 3.59 -14.94 -8.50
C PHE A 77 2.41 -15.25 -9.42
N ILE A 78 1.72 -16.35 -9.13
CA ILE A 78 0.72 -16.95 -10.01
C ILE A 78 -0.68 -16.88 -9.41
N ARG A 79 -1.68 -17.11 -10.26
CA ARG A 79 -3.05 -17.33 -9.84
C ARG A 79 -3.32 -18.84 -9.78
N SER A 80 -3.71 -19.35 -8.61
CA SER A 80 -4.12 -20.75 -8.46
C SER A 80 -5.44 -21.03 -9.17
N ASP A 81 -5.77 -22.31 -9.37
CA ASP A 81 -7.05 -22.74 -9.95
C ASP A 81 -8.29 -22.18 -9.21
N GLY A 82 -8.18 -21.99 -7.89
CA GLY A 82 -9.21 -21.33 -7.07
C GLY A 82 -9.25 -19.80 -7.19
N GLY A 83 -8.58 -19.21 -8.19
CA GLY A 83 -8.56 -17.77 -8.47
C GLY A 83 -7.73 -16.91 -7.50
N LYS A 84 -7.10 -17.50 -6.47
CA LYS A 84 -6.27 -16.80 -5.48
C LYS A 84 -4.85 -16.56 -6.00
N TYR A 85 -4.28 -15.41 -5.67
CA TYR A 85 -2.87 -15.13 -5.93
C TYR A 85 -1.98 -15.81 -4.89
N LYS A 86 -0.91 -16.47 -5.34
CA LYS A 86 0.11 -17.12 -4.50
C LYS A 86 1.47 -17.14 -5.20
N ALA A 87 2.55 -17.19 -4.43
CA ALA A 87 3.85 -17.58 -4.97
C ALA A 87 3.85 -19.06 -5.37
N LEU A 88 4.66 -19.41 -6.36
CA LEU A 88 5.04 -20.81 -6.63
C LEU A 88 5.69 -21.43 -5.39
N SER A 89 5.60 -22.76 -5.29
CA SER A 89 6.17 -23.49 -4.15
C SER A 89 7.67 -23.17 -3.98
N GLY A 90 8.09 -22.86 -2.75
CA GLY A 90 9.48 -22.49 -2.43
C GLY A 90 9.91 -21.09 -2.86
N ARG A 91 8.98 -20.22 -3.30
CA ARG A 91 9.24 -18.82 -3.67
C ARG A 91 8.58 -17.85 -2.70
N MET A 92 9.09 -16.61 -2.66
CA MET A 92 8.62 -15.54 -1.78
C MET A 92 7.62 -14.63 -2.51
N ASP A 93 6.71 -14.00 -1.76
CA ASP A 93 5.77 -12.98 -2.24
C ASP A 93 5.83 -11.64 -1.48
N ASP A 94 6.72 -11.53 -0.50
CA ASP A 94 6.78 -10.38 0.41
C ASP A 94 6.99 -9.06 -0.32
N ARG A 95 7.87 -9.00 -1.33
CA ARG A 95 8.15 -7.75 -2.07
C ARG A 95 6.96 -7.39 -2.96
N VAL A 96 6.25 -8.37 -3.50
CA VAL A 96 5.02 -8.14 -4.28
C VAL A 96 3.94 -7.52 -3.37
N LEU A 97 3.74 -8.09 -2.19
CA LEU A 97 2.75 -7.58 -1.22
C LEU A 97 3.11 -6.19 -0.71
N ALA A 98 4.35 -5.96 -0.32
CA ALA A 98 4.82 -4.66 0.17
C ALA A 98 4.59 -3.55 -0.88
N ARG A 99 4.82 -3.87 -2.16
CA ARG A 99 4.59 -2.93 -3.28
C ARG A 99 3.11 -2.68 -3.53
N ALA A 100 2.28 -3.72 -3.48
CA ALA A 100 0.84 -3.58 -3.64
C ALA A 100 0.22 -2.73 -2.53
N ILE A 101 0.65 -2.90 -1.27
CA ILE A 101 0.28 -2.04 -0.14
C ILE A 101 0.72 -0.60 -0.39
N THR A 102 1.96 -0.40 -0.82
CA THR A 102 2.49 0.94 -1.11
C THR A 102 1.71 1.63 -2.22
N TRP A 103 1.30 0.89 -3.25
CA TRP A 103 0.43 1.40 -4.31
C TRP A 103 -0.92 1.88 -3.79
N GLN A 104 -1.57 1.11 -2.90
CA GLN A 104 -2.83 1.49 -2.28
C GLN A 104 -2.71 2.74 -1.39
N ILE A 105 -1.64 2.84 -0.61
CA ILE A 105 -1.38 4.03 0.20
C ILE A 105 -1.18 5.25 -0.72
N ARG A 106 -0.52 5.08 -1.86
CA ARG A 106 -0.33 6.16 -2.84
C ARG A 106 -1.65 6.58 -3.50
N SER A 107 -2.52 5.63 -3.86
CA SER A 107 -3.78 5.92 -4.55
C SER A 107 -4.83 6.56 -3.63
N THR A 108 -4.77 6.30 -2.32
CA THR A 108 -5.68 6.87 -1.31
C THR A 108 -5.29 8.28 -0.86
N LYS A 109 -4.02 8.68 -1.03
CA LYS A 109 -3.63 10.08 -0.82
C LYS A 109 -4.21 10.94 -1.94
N PRO A 110 -4.95 12.02 -1.64
CA PRO A 110 -5.37 12.97 -2.67
C PRO A 110 -4.14 13.41 -3.46
N ARG A 111 -4.18 13.27 -4.79
CA ARG A 111 -3.15 13.82 -5.68
C ARG A 111 -3.26 15.34 -5.61
N GLY A 112 -2.63 15.95 -4.60
CA GLY A 112 -2.71 17.38 -4.35
C GLY A 112 -4.16 17.85 -4.22
N THR A 113 -4.70 17.85 -3.02
CA THR A 113 -5.69 18.89 -2.71
C THR A 113 -4.96 20.22 -2.86
N PHE A 114 -5.12 20.90 -3.99
CA PHE A 114 -5.11 22.35 -3.99
C PHE A 114 -6.23 22.74 -3.03
N GLY A 115 -5.87 22.86 -1.75
CA GLY A 115 -6.81 23.30 -0.74
C GLY A 115 -7.33 24.66 -1.17
N PHE A 116 -8.63 24.89 -1.02
CA PHE A 116 -9.26 26.20 -1.24
C PHE A 116 -8.56 27.34 -0.45
N GLY A 117 -7.80 27.00 0.61
CA GLY A 117 -6.95 27.93 1.35
C GLY A 117 -5.69 28.41 0.61
N SER A 118 -5.23 27.72 -0.44
CA SER A 118 -4.12 28.15 -1.30
C SER A 118 -4.55 29.27 -2.26
N TYR A 119 -5.83 29.32 -2.63
CA TYR A 119 -6.39 30.36 -3.52
C TYR A 119 -6.48 31.73 -2.82
N LYS A 120 -6.84 31.75 -1.53
CA LYS A 120 -6.92 33.01 -0.75
C LYS A 120 -5.58 33.72 -0.59
N ARG A 121 -4.47 32.97 -0.51
CA ARG A 121 -3.13 33.56 -0.35
C ARG A 121 -2.60 34.23 -1.63
N LEU A 122 -3.03 33.76 -2.80
CA LEU A 122 -2.66 34.35 -4.10
C LEU A 122 -3.56 35.52 -4.51
N ALA A 123 -4.83 35.53 -4.08
CA ALA A 123 -5.74 36.65 -4.35
C ALA A 123 -5.46 37.88 -3.48
N SER A 124 -4.94 37.68 -2.25
CA SER A 124 -4.63 38.78 -1.32
C SER A 124 -3.29 39.48 -1.60
N SER A 125 -2.44 38.94 -2.49
CA SER A 125 -1.17 39.58 -2.90
C SER A 125 -1.32 40.51 -4.12
N TYR A 126 -2.55 40.68 -4.63
CA TYR A 126 -2.89 41.60 -5.71
C TYR A 126 -4.01 42.57 -5.28
N SER A 127 -3.96 43.03 -4.03
CA SER A 127 -4.82 44.11 -3.50
C SER A 127 -3.96 45.30 -3.15
#